data_AF-A0A1X3P774-F1
#
_entry.id   AF-A0A1X3P774-F1
#
_cell.length_a   1.000
_cell.length_b   1.000
_cell.length_c   1.000
_cell.angle_alpha   90.00
_cell.angle_beta   90.00
_cell.angle_gamma   90.00
#
_symmetry.space_group_name_H-M   'P 1'
#
loop_
_entity.id
_entity.type
_entity.pdbx_description
1 polymer ?
#
loop_
_entity_poly.entity_id
_entity_poly.type
_entity_poly.pdbx_seq_one_letter_code
_entity_poly.pdbx_strand_id
1 'polypeptide(L)'
;MLPEPLAARLRQLGERNAAAAEPVSEASGGRGDDTDAGTGAEAETVTTRTGSIRRIVRRSREQAPVVHVNVAVGYGGRQEIVDAVKDLLRDAEAAGRGLSEVAEDLTPGSISQWLYTRGQPDPELIIRTSGEQRLSGFLMWQSAYSEFYFCEALWPDFRRVDFVRALRDYAQRQRRFGS
;
A
#
# COMPACT_ATOMS: atom_id res chain seq x y z
N MET A 1 2.05 -19.52 -2.88
CA MET A 1 1.22 -19.20 -4.05
C MET A 1 1.21 -17.68 -4.17
N LEU A 2 2.01 -17.10 -5.07
CA LEU A 2 2.06 -15.65 -5.24
C LEU A 2 0.70 -15.18 -5.79
N PRO A 3 0.17 -14.02 -5.33
CA PRO A 3 -1.08 -13.49 -5.87
C PRO A 3 -0.95 -13.26 -7.37
N GLU A 4 -2.04 -13.54 -8.10
CA GLU A 4 -2.10 -13.33 -9.55
C GLU A 4 -1.72 -11.87 -9.91
N PRO A 5 -0.82 -11.65 -10.88
CA PRO A 5 -0.35 -10.31 -11.23
C PRO A 5 -1.49 -9.36 -11.62
N LEU A 6 -1.38 -8.08 -11.26
CA LEU A 6 -2.36 -7.03 -11.59
C LEU A 6 -2.63 -6.99 -13.10
N ALA A 7 -1.64 -7.23 -13.95
CA ALA A 7 -1.84 -7.30 -15.40
C ALA A 7 -2.84 -8.40 -15.80
N ALA A 8 -2.80 -9.57 -15.16
CA ALA A 8 -3.73 -10.65 -15.43
C ALA A 8 -5.13 -10.35 -14.86
N ARG A 9 -5.20 -9.78 -13.65
CA ARG A 9 -6.46 -9.30 -13.05
C ARG A 9 -7.12 -8.20 -13.87
N LEU A 10 -6.35 -7.27 -14.42
CA LEU A 10 -6.84 -6.18 -15.28
C LEU A 10 -7.35 -6.69 -16.62
N ARG A 11 -6.74 -7.74 -17.20
CA ARG A 11 -7.28 -8.41 -18.40
C ARG A 11 -8.64 -9.03 -18.12
N GLN A 12 -8.77 -9.80 -17.04
CA GLN A 12 -10.05 -10.38 -16.63
C GLN A 12 -11.10 -9.31 -16.25
N LEU A 13 -10.69 -8.22 -15.58
CA LEU A 13 -11.60 -7.11 -15.25
C LEU A 13 -12.03 -6.31 -16.48
N GLY A 14 -11.17 -6.16 -17.48
CA GLY A 14 -11.51 -5.57 -18.77
C GLY A 14 -12.57 -6.39 -19.50
N GLU A 15 -12.42 -7.71 -19.52
CA GLU A 15 -13.39 -8.65 -20.10
C GLU A 15 -14.73 -8.64 -19.35
N ARG A 16 -14.70 -8.56 -18.01
CA ARG A 16 -15.91 -8.52 -17.17
C ARG A 16 -16.64 -7.17 -17.22
N ASN A 17 -15.92 -6.05 -17.25
CA ASN A 17 -16.53 -4.72 -17.30
C ASN A 17 -17.11 -4.39 -18.68
N ALA A 18 -16.59 -4.99 -19.76
CA ALA A 18 -17.23 -4.92 -21.08
C ALA A 18 -18.64 -5.55 -21.08
N ALA A 19 -18.91 -6.47 -20.15
CA ALA A 19 -20.20 -7.18 -20.05
C ALA A 19 -21.20 -6.56 -19.04
N ALA A 20 -20.79 -5.58 -18.21
CA ALA A 20 -21.58 -5.15 -17.03
C ALA A 20 -21.88 -3.64 -16.96
N ALA A 21 -21.75 -2.88 -18.04
CA ALA A 21 -21.98 -1.44 -18.04
C ALA A 21 -23.48 -1.08 -18.03
N GLU A 22 -24.10 -1.09 -16.84
CA GLU A 22 -25.31 -0.32 -16.55
C GLU A 22 -25.01 0.83 -15.56
N PRO A 23 -25.65 2.01 -15.69
CA PRO A 23 -25.34 3.17 -14.87
C PRO A 23 -26.02 3.11 -13.49
N VAL A 24 -25.23 3.25 -12.41
CA VAL A 24 -25.72 3.34 -11.03
C VAL A 24 -25.85 4.80 -10.59
N SER A 25 -27.03 5.17 -10.07
CA SER A 25 -27.38 6.48 -9.50
C SER A 25 -26.90 6.65 -8.06
N GLU A 26 -26.43 7.85 -7.71
CA GLU A 26 -26.00 8.24 -6.36
C GLU A 26 -27.19 8.47 -5.40
N ALA A 27 -27.07 7.96 -4.17
CA ALA A 27 -27.93 8.35 -3.05
C ALA A 27 -27.07 8.59 -1.79
N SER A 28 -27.41 9.67 -1.10
CA SER A 28 -26.68 10.34 -0.02
C SER A 28 -27.10 9.89 1.39
N GLY A 29 -26.16 9.97 2.34
CA GLY A 29 -26.41 10.52 3.69
C GLY A 29 -26.57 9.54 4.85
N GLY A 30 -25.91 9.86 5.98
CA GLY A 30 -26.23 9.29 7.31
C GLY A 30 -25.05 9.22 8.28
N ARG A 31 -24.95 10.20 9.20
CA ARG A 31 -23.96 10.28 10.28
C ARG A 31 -24.59 9.75 11.57
N GLY A 32 -23.99 8.73 12.19
CA GLY A 32 -24.39 8.17 13.48
C GLY A 32 -23.21 8.19 14.46
N ASP A 33 -23.53 8.56 15.69
CA ASP A 33 -22.64 8.79 16.82
C ASP A 33 -22.32 7.51 17.60
N ASP A 34 -21.37 7.66 18.53
CA ASP A 34 -21.25 6.95 19.81
C ASP A 34 -20.42 5.65 20.00
N THR A 35 -19.38 5.87 20.83
CA THR A 35 -18.90 5.14 22.02
C THR A 35 -18.51 3.65 22.03
N ASP A 36 -17.25 3.47 22.44
CA ASP A 36 -16.70 2.58 23.50
C ASP A 36 -15.91 1.28 23.20
N ALA A 37 -14.83 1.19 23.98
CA ALA A 37 -14.02 0.09 24.52
C ALA A 37 -13.57 -1.14 23.70
N GLY A 38 -12.26 -1.46 23.79
CA GLY A 38 -11.77 -2.85 23.70
C GLY A 38 -10.43 -3.09 22.97
N THR A 39 -9.33 -2.89 23.69
CA THR A 39 -8.06 -3.68 23.78
C THR A 39 -7.46 -4.39 22.55
N GLY A 40 -6.20 -4.05 22.23
CA GLY A 40 -5.20 -5.01 21.72
C GLY A 40 -4.31 -4.55 20.55
N ALA A 41 -2.99 -4.49 20.80
CA ALA A 41 -1.86 -4.22 19.89
C ALA A 41 -1.65 -2.76 19.43
N GLU A 42 -0.91 -1.99 20.23
CA GLU A 42 -0.44 -0.65 19.89
C GLU A 42 0.61 -0.70 18.76
N ALA A 43 0.16 -0.48 17.52
CA ALA A 43 1.00 0.10 16.49
C ALA A 43 1.12 1.60 16.78
N GLU A 44 2.35 2.11 16.85
CA GLU A 44 2.68 3.49 17.19
C GLU A 44 1.77 4.48 16.45
N THR A 45 0.91 5.15 17.21
CA THR A 45 -0.36 5.67 16.69
C THR A 45 -0.25 7.15 16.31
N VAL A 46 -0.34 7.47 15.02
CA VAL A 46 -0.47 8.85 14.54
C VAL A 46 -1.78 9.45 15.07
N THR A 47 -1.67 10.35 16.04
CA THR A 47 -2.81 11.04 16.66
C THR A 47 -2.99 12.39 15.98
N THR A 48 -3.98 12.51 15.09
CA THR A 48 -4.44 13.83 14.64
C THR A 48 -5.21 14.51 15.76
N ARG A 49 -5.20 15.85 15.81
CA ARG A 49 -5.88 16.69 16.83
C ARG A 49 -7.37 16.37 17.05
N THR A 50 -8.00 15.65 16.11
CA THR A 50 -9.43 15.30 16.10
C THR A 50 -9.69 13.78 16.19
N GLY A 51 -8.65 12.93 16.20
CA GLY A 51 -8.81 11.47 16.19
C GLY A 51 -9.52 10.89 14.95
N SER A 52 -9.69 11.68 13.89
CA SER A 52 -10.51 11.35 12.72
C SER A 52 -9.99 10.14 11.94
N ILE A 53 -8.67 9.97 11.84
CA ILE A 53 -8.04 8.85 11.14
C ILE A 53 -8.35 7.53 11.84
N ARG A 54 -8.28 7.50 13.18
CA ARG A 54 -8.58 6.30 13.98
C ARG A 54 -10.01 5.80 13.72
N ARG A 55 -10.97 6.72 13.64
CA ARG A 55 -12.38 6.38 13.39
C ARG A 55 -12.57 5.72 12.01
N ILE A 56 -11.90 6.24 10.98
CA ILE A 56 -11.98 5.70 9.62
C ILE A 56 -11.36 4.30 9.55
N VAL A 57 -10.18 4.10 10.14
CA VAL A 57 -9.50 2.79 10.17
C VAL A 57 -10.32 1.74 10.92
N ARG A 58 -10.96 2.09 12.03
CA ARG A 58 -11.82 1.16 12.77
C ARG A 58 -13.02 0.72 11.92
N ARG A 59 -13.73 1.68 11.35
CA ARG A 59 -14.94 1.42 10.54
C ARG A 59 -14.64 0.60 9.29
N SER A 60 -13.46 0.76 8.67
CA SER A 60 -13.09 -0.01 7.49
C SER A 60 -12.75 -1.49 7.78
N ARG A 61 -12.48 -1.85 9.04
CA ARG A 61 -12.18 -3.24 9.45
C ARG A 61 -13.42 -4.09 9.72
N GLU A 62 -14.60 -3.47 9.80
CA GLU A 62 -15.88 -4.15 10.09
C GLU A 62 -16.45 -4.90 8.87
N GLN A 63 -15.86 -4.73 7.68
CA GLN A 63 -16.29 -5.35 6.43
C GLN A 63 -15.09 -5.93 5.67
N ALA A 64 -15.29 -7.02 4.92
CA ALA A 64 -14.25 -7.54 4.04
C ALA A 64 -13.98 -6.52 2.91
N PRO A 65 -12.76 -5.96 2.80
CA PRO A 65 -12.52 -4.85 1.91
C PRO A 65 -12.45 -5.31 0.45
N VAL A 66 -13.23 -4.66 -0.42
CA VAL A 66 -13.12 -4.81 -1.89
C VAL A 66 -11.84 -4.11 -2.40
N VAL A 67 -11.36 -3.09 -1.69
CA VAL A 67 -10.15 -2.32 -1.99
C VAL A 67 -9.41 -2.01 -0.69
N HIS A 68 -8.09 -2.21 -0.68
CA HIS A 68 -7.21 -1.78 0.41
C HIS A 68 -6.50 -0.47 0.04
N VAL A 69 -6.52 0.51 0.94
CA VAL A 69 -5.93 1.84 0.71
C VAL A 69 -4.98 2.19 1.85
N ASN A 70 -3.71 2.39 1.51
CA ASN A 70 -2.71 2.94 2.44
C ASN A 70 -2.62 4.46 2.23
N VAL A 71 -2.82 5.23 3.29
CA VAL A 71 -2.59 6.68 3.27
C VAL A 71 -1.31 6.97 4.05
N ALA A 72 -0.26 7.33 3.33
CA ALA A 72 1.06 7.59 3.88
C ALA A 72 1.18 9.06 4.33
N VAL A 73 1.01 9.31 5.64
CA VAL A 73 1.08 10.67 6.22
C VAL A 73 2.35 10.80 7.05
N GLY A 74 3.18 11.80 6.75
CA GLY A 74 4.50 11.95 7.40
C GLY A 74 5.44 10.77 7.11
N TYR A 75 5.15 10.00 6.05
CA TYR A 75 5.92 8.83 5.68
C TYR A 75 7.27 9.20 5.06
N GLY A 76 8.31 8.44 5.41
CA GLY A 76 9.58 8.45 4.70
C GLY A 76 10.18 7.04 4.65
N GLY A 77 10.52 6.55 3.47
CA GLY A 77 10.98 5.17 3.30
C GLY A 77 12.31 4.85 4.00
N ARG A 78 13.18 5.84 4.18
CA ARG A 78 14.39 5.66 5.01
C ARG A 78 14.05 5.46 6.49
N GLN A 79 13.07 6.21 6.98
CA GLN A 79 12.64 6.12 8.38
C GLN A 79 11.95 4.78 8.63
N GLU A 80 11.09 4.34 7.69
CA GLU A 80 10.48 3.01 7.73
C GLU A 80 11.51 1.88 7.86
N ILE A 81 12.59 1.90 7.08
CA ILE A 81 13.64 0.86 7.17
C ILE A 81 14.34 0.90 8.54
N VAL A 82 14.64 2.10 9.07
CA VAL A 82 15.27 2.24 10.39
C VAL A 82 14.36 1.68 11.49
N ASP A 83 13.07 1.98 11.43
CA ASP A 83 12.11 1.54 12.43
C ASP A 83 11.87 0.02 12.33
N ALA A 84 11.81 -0.52 11.12
CA ALA A 84 11.74 -1.97 10.89
C ALA A 84 12.92 -2.72 11.51
N VAL A 85 14.16 -2.21 11.35
CA VAL A 85 15.35 -2.83 11.95
C VAL A 85 15.32 -2.71 13.48
N LYS A 86 14.91 -1.57 14.03
CA LYS A 86 14.78 -1.40 15.49
C LYS A 86 13.78 -2.37 16.08
N ASP A 87 12.62 -2.54 15.44
CA ASP A 87 11.57 -3.43 15.94
C ASP A 87 11.97 -4.90 15.85
N LEU A 88 12.65 -5.29 14.77
CA LEU A 88 13.26 -6.62 14.64
C LEU A 88 14.23 -6.91 15.80
N LEU A 89 15.10 -5.95 16.14
CA LEU A 89 16.10 -6.14 17.19
C LEU A 89 15.47 -6.22 18.59
N ARG A 90 14.43 -5.40 18.85
CA ARG A 90 13.68 -5.43 20.11
C ARG A 90 12.92 -6.75 20.29
N ASP A 91 12.33 -7.27 19.22
CA ASP A 91 11.63 -8.56 19.24
C ASP A 91 12.62 -9.72 19.47
N ALA A 92 13.76 -9.70 18.79
CA ALA A 92 14.82 -10.69 18.98
C ALA A 92 15.37 -10.68 20.42
N GLU A 93 15.58 -9.50 21.02
CA GLU A 93 15.97 -9.35 22.43
C GLU A 93 14.91 -9.94 23.37
N ALA A 94 13.63 -9.62 23.15
CA ALA A 94 12.52 -10.15 23.94
C ALA A 94 12.39 -11.68 23.83
N ALA A 95 12.75 -12.25 22.68
CA ALA A 95 12.80 -13.69 22.44
C ALA A 95 14.09 -14.36 22.95
N GLY A 96 15.04 -13.60 23.50
CA GLY A 96 16.32 -14.12 24.01
C GLY A 96 17.29 -14.59 22.92
N ARG A 97 17.14 -14.10 21.69
CA ARG A 97 17.98 -14.46 20.55
C ARG A 97 19.30 -13.70 20.56
N GLY A 98 20.39 -14.38 20.18
CA GLY A 98 21.69 -13.74 20.05
C GLY A 98 21.82 -12.91 18.78
N LEU A 99 22.60 -11.82 18.80
CA LEU A 99 22.80 -10.96 17.62
C LEU A 99 23.39 -11.71 16.42
N SER A 100 24.27 -12.69 16.64
CA SER A 100 24.83 -13.53 15.57
C SER A 100 23.75 -14.36 14.87
N GLU A 101 22.83 -14.94 15.65
CA GLU A 101 21.71 -15.72 15.14
C GLU A 101 20.75 -14.84 14.32
N VAL A 102 20.45 -13.65 14.82
CA VAL A 102 19.63 -12.66 14.09
C VAL A 102 20.29 -12.27 12.77
N ALA A 103 21.61 -12.03 12.77
CA ALA A 103 22.35 -11.63 11.58
C ALA A 103 22.36 -12.72 10.49
N GLU A 104 22.43 -13.99 10.88
CA GLU A 104 22.37 -15.13 9.95
C GLU A 104 20.98 -15.30 9.31
N ASP A 105 19.92 -15.00 10.05
CA ASP A 105 18.52 -15.11 9.58
C ASP A 105 18.01 -13.88 8.82
N LEU A 106 18.80 -12.80 8.77
CA LEU A 106 18.40 -11.57 8.07
C LEU A 106 18.36 -11.81 6.57
N THR A 107 17.15 -11.77 6.03
CA THR A 107 16.90 -11.77 4.58
C THR A 107 16.06 -10.55 4.21
N PRO A 108 15.99 -10.18 2.92
CA PRO A 108 15.05 -9.17 2.48
C PRO A 108 13.58 -9.51 2.85
N GLY A 109 13.22 -10.80 2.78
CA GLY A 109 11.90 -11.26 3.21
C GLY A 109 11.66 -11.08 4.70
N SER A 110 12.69 -11.32 5.54
CA SER A 110 12.64 -11.11 6.99
C SER A 110 12.38 -9.64 7.31
N ILE A 111 13.13 -8.70 6.69
CA ILE A 111 12.94 -7.26 6.89
C ILE A 111 11.53 -6.80 6.47
N SER A 112 10.99 -7.38 5.39
CA SER A 112 9.66 -7.04 4.88
C SER A 112 8.53 -7.30 5.89
N GLN A 113 8.74 -8.18 6.88
CA GLN A 113 7.78 -8.44 7.97
C GLN A 113 7.73 -7.31 9.01
N TRP A 114 8.69 -6.40 8.98
CA TRP A 114 8.84 -5.30 9.94
C TRP A 114 8.53 -3.92 9.33
N LEU A 115 8.24 -3.86 8.03
CA LEU A 115 7.82 -2.62 7.36
C LEU A 115 6.39 -2.23 7.75
N TYR A 116 6.02 -0.96 7.53
CA TYR A 116 4.64 -0.49 7.77
C TYR A 116 3.62 -1.20 6.88
N THR A 117 4.07 -1.70 5.72
CA THR A 117 3.28 -2.47 4.76
C THR A 117 3.32 -3.98 5.01
N ARG A 118 3.80 -4.46 6.16
CA ARG A 118 3.88 -5.91 6.46
C ARG A 118 2.58 -6.65 6.14
N GLY A 119 2.71 -7.82 5.52
CA GLY A 119 1.57 -8.64 5.10
C GLY A 119 0.85 -8.16 3.82
N GLN A 120 1.32 -7.08 3.19
CA GLN A 120 0.82 -6.60 1.90
C GLN A 120 1.78 -6.97 0.77
N PRO A 121 1.28 -7.25 -0.45
CA PRO A 121 2.14 -7.46 -1.60
C PRO A 121 2.84 -6.15 -2.01
N ASP A 122 4.02 -6.28 -2.59
CA ASP A 122 4.74 -5.15 -3.17
C ASP A 122 3.93 -4.50 -4.31
N PRO A 123 4.02 -3.16 -4.48
CA PRO A 123 3.34 -2.47 -5.54
C PRO A 123 3.88 -2.90 -6.91
N GLU A 124 2.99 -3.26 -7.82
CA GLU A 124 3.39 -3.59 -9.19
C GLU A 124 3.57 -2.35 -10.07
N LEU A 125 2.83 -1.28 -9.77
CA LEU A 125 2.84 -0.02 -10.51
C LEU A 125 2.84 1.16 -9.55
N ILE A 126 3.78 2.09 -9.74
CA ILE A 126 3.84 3.37 -9.04
C ILE A 126 3.58 4.48 -10.04
N ILE A 127 2.50 5.23 -9.81
CA ILE A 127 2.11 6.39 -10.61
C ILE A 127 2.56 7.65 -9.88
N ARG A 128 3.30 8.51 -10.58
CA ARG A 128 3.72 9.82 -10.07
C ARG A 128 3.32 10.93 -11.03
N THR A 129 2.58 11.89 -10.49
CA THR A 129 2.09 13.08 -11.18
C THR A 129 3.14 14.20 -11.22
N SER A 130 2.79 15.33 -11.84
CA SER A 130 3.56 16.58 -11.93
C SER A 130 4.88 16.51 -12.69
N GLY A 131 5.09 15.49 -13.54
CA GLY A 131 6.26 15.37 -14.41
C GLY A 131 7.58 14.99 -13.71
N GLU A 132 7.57 14.83 -12.39
CA GLU A 132 8.78 14.60 -11.61
C GLU A 132 9.25 13.14 -11.66
N GLN A 133 10.42 12.89 -12.25
CA GLN A 133 10.97 11.54 -12.42
C GLN A 133 11.89 11.14 -11.26
N ARG A 134 11.31 10.98 -10.06
CA ARG A 134 12.01 10.45 -8.88
C ARG A 134 11.05 9.69 -7.98
N LEU A 135 11.57 8.98 -6.98
CA LEU A 135 10.73 8.37 -5.93
C LEU A 135 10.53 9.29 -4.71
N SER A 136 11.45 10.21 -4.46
CA SER A 136 11.43 11.08 -3.27
C SER A 136 11.34 10.30 -1.95
N GLY A 137 11.87 9.08 -1.91
CA GLY A 137 11.84 8.23 -0.70
C GLY A 137 10.49 7.55 -0.44
N PHE A 138 9.56 7.55 -1.39
CA PHE A 138 8.29 6.81 -1.26
C PHE A 138 8.49 5.31 -1.55
N LEU A 139 8.04 4.45 -0.64
CA LEU A 139 8.06 2.98 -0.74
C LEU A 139 9.39 2.40 -1.25
N MET A 140 10.53 2.90 -0.74
CA MET A 140 11.85 2.56 -1.28
C MET A 140 12.16 1.05 -1.32
N TRP A 141 11.71 0.32 -0.29
CA TRP A 141 11.94 -1.11 -0.18
C TRP A 141 11.00 -1.88 -1.10
N GLN A 142 9.71 -1.59 -0.97
CA GLN A 142 8.62 -2.25 -1.69
C GLN A 142 8.68 -1.96 -3.19
N SER A 143 9.26 -0.83 -3.60
CA SER A 143 9.32 -0.41 -4.99
C SER A 143 10.46 -1.06 -5.80
N ALA A 144 11.25 -1.96 -5.20
CA ALA A 144 12.47 -2.50 -5.82
C ALA A 144 12.23 -3.11 -7.21
N TYR A 145 11.04 -3.70 -7.42
CA TYR A 145 10.64 -4.34 -8.67
C TYR A 145 9.38 -3.72 -9.29
N SER A 146 8.98 -2.53 -8.82
CA SER A 146 7.81 -1.83 -9.37
C SER A 146 8.10 -1.25 -10.74
N GLU A 147 7.08 -1.23 -11.60
CA GLU A 147 7.08 -0.39 -12.78
C GLU A 147 6.70 1.05 -12.39
N PHE A 148 7.34 2.03 -13.04
CA PHE A 148 7.07 3.45 -12.79
C PHE A 148 6.38 4.09 -13.99
N TYR A 149 5.32 4.84 -13.70
CA TYR A 149 4.62 5.68 -14.66
C TYR A 149 4.63 7.13 -14.18
N PHE A 150 5.30 8.00 -14.94
CA PHE A 150 5.37 9.43 -14.66
C PHE A 150 4.48 10.17 -15.64
N CYS A 151 3.58 11.03 -15.14
CA CYS A 151 2.75 11.87 -15.98
C CYS A 151 2.85 13.35 -15.62
N GLU A 152 2.69 14.21 -16.62
CA GLU A 152 2.81 15.67 -16.47
C GLU A 152 1.64 16.31 -15.73
N ALA A 153 0.46 15.68 -15.75
CA ALA A 153 -0.73 16.18 -15.06
C ALA A 153 -0.43 16.43 -13.58
N LEU A 154 -0.86 17.59 -13.06
CA LEU A 154 -0.78 17.90 -11.63
C LEU A 154 -1.80 17.03 -10.86
N TRP A 155 -1.52 16.74 -9.59
CA TRP A 155 -2.39 15.87 -8.78
C TRP A 155 -3.86 16.33 -8.72
N PRO A 156 -4.18 17.63 -8.51
CA PRO A 156 -5.57 18.10 -8.54
C PRO A 156 -6.27 17.90 -9.89
N ASP A 157 -5.51 17.82 -10.98
CA ASP A 157 -6.01 17.67 -12.34
C ASP A 157 -5.96 16.21 -12.84
N PHE A 158 -5.51 15.27 -12.00
CA PHE A 158 -5.38 13.86 -12.36
C PHE A 158 -6.76 13.20 -12.44
N ARG A 159 -7.15 12.74 -13.64
CA ARG A 159 -8.49 12.19 -13.90
C ARG A 159 -8.45 10.68 -14.12
N ARG A 160 -9.64 10.07 -14.11
CA ARG A 160 -9.84 8.65 -14.46
C ARG A 160 -9.19 8.28 -15.80
N VAL A 161 -9.22 9.18 -16.79
CA VAL A 161 -8.62 8.92 -18.11
C VAL A 161 -7.10 8.76 -18.01
N ASP A 162 -6.45 9.51 -17.11
CA ASP A 162 -5.01 9.47 -16.90
C ASP A 162 -4.62 8.20 -16.12
N PHE A 163 -5.44 7.79 -15.16
CA PHE A 163 -5.30 6.49 -14.50
C PHE A 163 -5.41 5.32 -15.49
N VAL A 164 -6.42 5.31 -16.36
CA VAL A 164 -6.59 4.25 -17.38
C VAL A 164 -5.43 4.26 -18.38
N ARG A 165 -4.86 5.43 -18.72
CA ARG A 165 -3.64 5.51 -19.53
C ARG A 165 -2.45 4.86 -18.84
N ALA A 166 -2.24 5.12 -17.55
CA ALA A 166 -1.18 4.48 -16.77
C ALA A 166 -1.33 2.95 -16.74
N LEU A 167 -2.56 2.46 -16.53
CA LEU A 167 -2.83 1.02 -16.56
C LEU A 167 -2.61 0.39 -17.93
N ARG A 168 -2.99 1.08 -19.01
CA ARG A 168 -2.76 0.61 -20.38
C ARG A 168 -1.26 0.54 -20.69
N ASP A 169 -0.51 1.56 -20.32
CA ASP A 169 0.95 1.59 -20.48
C ASP A 169 1.59 0.41 -19.73
N TYR A 170 1.22 0.22 -18.46
CA TYR A 170 1.67 -0.93 -17.66
C TYR A 170 1.33 -2.28 -18.32
N ALA A 171 0.09 -2.45 -18.81
CA ALA A 171 -0.34 -3.71 -19.42
C ALA A 171 0.34 -4.02 -20.76
N GLN A 172 0.82 -3.00 -21.48
CA GLN A 172 1.53 -3.16 -22.76
C GLN A 172 3.00 -3.51 -22.59
N ARG A 173 3.58 -3.28 -21.42
CA ARG A 173 4.98 -3.63 -21.15
C ARG A 173 5.12 -5.14 -21.16
N GLN A 174 5.91 -5.65 -22.11
CA GLN A 174 6.31 -7.05 -22.12
C GLN A 174 7.16 -7.31 -20.87
N ARG A 175 6.67 -8.16 -19.96
CA ARG A 175 7.50 -8.63 -18.85
C ARG A 175 8.73 -9.30 -19.45
N ARG A 176 9.90 -8.72 -19.22
CA ARG A 176 11.16 -9.40 -19.51
C ARG A 176 11.25 -10.56 -18.52
N PHE A 177 11.25 -11.79 -19.02
CA PHE A 177 11.41 -12.99 -18.19
C PHE A 177 12.62 -12.79 -17.26
N GLY A 178 12.38 -12.71 -15.95
CA GLY A 178 13.39 -12.36 -14.95
C GLY A 178 12.92 -11.40 -13.85
N SER A 179 11.71 -10.84 -13.97
CA SER A 179 10.96 -10.18 -12.89
C SER A 179 9.64 -10.87 -12.56
#